data_AF-A0A453DU99-F1
#
_entry.id   AF-A0A453DU99-F1
#
_cell.length_a   1.000
_cell.length_b   1.000
_cell.length_c   1.000
_cell.angle_alpha   90.00
_cell.angle_beta   90.00
_cell.angle_gamma   90.00
#
_symmetry.space_group_name_H-M   'P 1'
#
loop_
_entity.id
_entity.type
_entity.pdbx_description
1 polymer ?
#
loop_
_entity_poly.entity_id
_entity_poly.type
_entity_poly.pdbx_seq_one_letter_code
_entity_poly.pdbx_strand_id
1 'polypeptide(L)'
;VTELSPEESESSTGGYGKSISHVVIGLKTVKGTKQLKLDPTIYDALIKEKVAVGDVIYIEANSGAVKRVGRCDAFATEYDLEAEEYVPIPKGEVHKKKEIVQDVTLHDLDAANAQPQGGQDILSLMGQMMKSRKTEITEKLRQEINKVVNRYIDEGIAELVPGVLFIDEVHMLDIECFSYLNRALESPLSPIVILATNRGICTVRGTDMTSPHGIPVDLLDRLVIVRTQIYGPIEMIQILAIRAQVEEIEIDEDSLAFLGEVGQQTSLRHAIQLLSPASVVAKANGREKICKVYVEFQ
;
A
#
# COMPACT_ATOMS: atom_id res chain seq x y z
N VAL A 1 -20.93 23.47 9.38
CA VAL A 1 -22.36 23.56 9.05
C VAL A 1 -22.91 24.82 9.68
N THR A 2 -23.61 25.66 8.93
CA THR A 2 -24.25 26.89 9.42
C THR A 2 -25.76 26.77 9.51
N GLU A 3 -26.36 25.88 8.74
CA GLU A 3 -27.80 25.64 8.67
C GLU A 3 -28.04 24.19 8.27
N LEU A 4 -29.06 23.56 8.85
CA LEU A 4 -29.50 22.20 8.51
C LEU A 4 -31.02 22.16 8.67
N SER A 5 -31.75 22.10 7.56
CA SER A 5 -33.21 22.13 7.55
C SER A 5 -33.78 21.12 6.55
N PRO A 6 -34.44 20.04 7.01
CA PRO A 6 -35.16 19.12 6.13
C PRO A 6 -36.49 19.76 5.65
N GLU A 7 -36.80 19.66 4.36
CA GLU A 7 -38.09 20.05 3.81
C GLU A 7 -39.00 18.82 3.61
N GLU A 8 -40.14 18.80 4.30
CA GLU A 8 -41.11 17.72 4.27
C GLU A 8 -42.18 17.94 3.18
N SER A 9 -42.54 16.88 2.45
CA SER A 9 -43.68 16.83 1.52
C SER A 9 -44.68 15.73 1.92
N GLU A 10 -45.95 15.93 1.56
CA GLU A 10 -46.99 14.90 1.72
C GLU A 10 -46.67 13.67 0.87
N SER A 11 -46.80 12.48 1.46
CA SER A 11 -46.50 11.21 0.80
C SER A 11 -47.51 10.91 -0.32
N SER A 12 -47.00 10.59 -1.53
CA SER A 12 -47.84 10.18 -2.67
C SER A 12 -48.40 8.76 -2.53
N THR A 13 -47.82 7.95 -1.64
CA THR A 13 -48.27 6.61 -1.27
C THR A 13 -49.06 6.74 0.02
N GLY A 14 -50.39 6.50 -0.03
CA GLY A 14 -51.41 6.87 0.96
C GLY A 14 -51.33 6.25 2.36
N GLY A 15 -50.16 6.28 3.00
CA GLY A 15 -49.96 6.07 4.42
C GLY A 15 -49.62 7.40 5.10
N TYR A 16 -50.24 7.67 6.24
CA TYR A 16 -50.00 8.84 7.08
C TYR A 16 -48.53 8.89 7.52
N GLY A 17 -47.71 9.64 6.78
CA GLY A 17 -46.31 9.86 7.10
C GLY A 17 -45.75 10.98 6.24
N LYS A 18 -45.17 12.00 6.88
CA LYS A 18 -44.45 13.05 6.16
C LYS A 18 -43.20 12.44 5.53
N SER A 19 -42.99 12.68 4.24
CA SER A 19 -41.80 12.23 3.50
C SER A 19 -40.84 13.40 3.33
N ILE A 20 -39.54 13.16 3.45
CA ILE A 20 -38.54 14.22 3.25
C ILE A 20 -38.30 14.36 1.75
N SER A 21 -38.51 15.57 1.23
CA SER A 21 -38.36 15.88 -0.19
C SER A 21 -36.92 16.24 -0.56
N HIS A 22 -36.26 17.03 0.28
CA HIS A 22 -34.84 17.39 0.18
C HIS A 22 -34.36 18.02 1.49
N VAL A 23 -33.05 18.16 1.65
CA VAL A 23 -32.44 18.84 2.80
C VAL A 23 -31.72 20.09 2.32
N VAL A 24 -32.00 21.22 2.97
CA VAL A 24 -31.23 22.44 2.78
C VAL A 24 -30.11 22.47 3.81
N ILE A 25 -28.86 22.52 3.35
CA ILE A 25 -27.68 22.62 4.21
C ILE A 25 -26.87 23.87 3.86
N GLY A 26 -26.57 24.67 4.88
CA GLY A 26 -25.64 25.80 4.80
C GLY A 26 -24.23 25.35 5.18
N LEU A 27 -23.26 25.56 4.29
CA LEU A 27 -21.86 25.24 4.51
C LEU A 27 -20.99 26.49 4.34
N LYS A 28 -20.04 26.67 5.26
CA LYS A 28 -19.11 27.80 5.29
C LYS A 28 -17.67 27.31 5.35
N THR A 29 -16.82 27.91 4.53
CA THR A 29 -15.37 27.80 4.58
C THR A 29 -14.75 29.18 4.76
N VAL A 30 -13.42 29.26 4.84
CA VAL A 30 -12.71 30.56 4.90
C VAL A 30 -12.97 31.42 3.66
N LYS A 31 -13.18 30.81 2.48
CA LYS A 31 -13.37 31.56 1.22
C LYS A 31 -14.81 32.02 0.98
N GLY A 32 -15.80 31.42 1.64
CA GLY A 32 -17.20 31.80 1.44
C GLY A 32 -18.20 30.82 2.02
N THR A 33 -19.47 31.15 1.85
CA THR A 33 -20.62 30.36 2.31
C THR A 33 -21.47 29.96 1.11
N LYS A 34 -21.99 28.74 1.10
CA LYS A 34 -22.98 28.27 0.11
C LYS A 34 -24.09 27.50 0.82
N GLN A 35 -25.32 27.71 0.35
CA GLN A 35 -26.44 26.83 0.66
C GLN A 35 -26.58 25.80 -0.46
N LEU A 36 -26.78 24.54 -0.09
CA LEU A 36 -26.92 23.42 -1.00
C LEU A 36 -28.25 22.71 -0.71
N LYS A 37 -28.94 22.30 -1.77
CA LYS A 37 -30.08 21.40 -1.70
C LYS A 37 -29.57 19.98 -1.96
N LEU A 38 -29.73 19.10 -0.99
CA LEU A 38 -29.24 17.73 -1.02
C LEU A 38 -30.41 16.75 -1.07
N ASP A 39 -30.15 15.59 -1.67
CA ASP A 39 -31.12 14.50 -1.78
C ASP A 39 -31.53 13.96 -0.40
N PRO A 40 -32.78 13.48 -0.22
CA PRO A 40 -33.24 12.88 1.04
C PRO A 40 -32.34 11.78 1.58
N THR A 41 -31.68 10.99 0.73
CA THR A 41 -30.77 9.92 1.16
C THR A 41 -29.59 10.43 2.00
N ILE A 42 -29.14 11.66 1.77
CA ILE A 42 -28.05 12.29 2.53
C ILE A 42 -28.53 12.70 3.93
N TYR A 43 -29.83 12.93 4.11
CA TYR A 43 -30.42 13.25 5.42
C TYR A 43 -30.18 12.13 6.44
N ASP A 44 -30.41 10.88 6.02
CA ASP A 44 -30.24 9.71 6.89
C ASP A 44 -28.78 9.55 7.31
N ALA A 45 -27.83 9.84 6.40
CA ALA A 45 -26.40 9.85 6.71
C ALA A 45 -26.02 10.97 7.69
N LEU A 46 -26.59 12.17 7.54
CA LEU A 46 -26.38 13.29 8.47
C LEU A 46 -26.89 12.96 9.88
N ILE A 47 -28.05 12.30 10.00
CA ILE A 47 -28.59 11.85 11.29
C ILE A 47 -27.69 10.77 11.89
N LYS A 48 -27.28 9.78 11.10
CA LYS A 48 -26.45 8.67 11.55
C LYS A 48 -25.12 9.15 12.13
N GLU A 49 -24.51 10.14 11.48
CA GLU A 49 -23.26 10.81 11.90
C GLU A 49 -23.49 11.88 12.99
N LYS A 50 -24.73 12.09 13.44
CA LYS A 50 -25.14 13.08 14.45
C LYS A 50 -24.62 14.49 14.15
N VAL A 51 -24.71 14.89 12.89
CA VAL A 51 -24.23 16.20 12.45
C VAL A 51 -25.09 17.32 13.02
N ALA A 52 -24.45 18.29 13.66
CA ALA A 52 -25.09 19.48 14.22
C ALA A 52 -24.58 20.77 13.57
N VAL A 53 -25.34 21.86 13.76
CA VAL A 53 -24.87 23.21 13.42
C VAL A 53 -23.63 23.52 14.25
N GLY A 54 -22.58 24.00 13.58
CA GLY A 54 -21.24 24.19 14.17
C GLY A 54 -20.22 23.11 13.83
N ASP A 55 -20.62 21.98 13.26
CA ASP A 55 -19.68 20.89 12.94
C ASP A 55 -18.97 21.09 11.59
N VAL A 56 -17.74 20.59 11.49
CA VAL A 56 -17.03 20.45 10.21
C VAL A 56 -17.33 19.06 9.65
N ILE A 57 -17.85 19.03 8.43
CA ILE A 57 -18.27 17.79 7.76
C ILE A 57 -17.67 17.69 6.37
N TYR A 58 -17.51 16.46 5.91
CA TYR A 58 -17.20 16.12 4.53
C TYR A 58 -18.39 15.40 3.92
N ILE A 59 -18.85 15.87 2.75
CA ILE A 59 -19.93 15.23 1.98
C ILE A 59 -19.36 14.88 0.61
N GLU A 60 -19.43 13.61 0.25
CA GLU A 60 -19.14 13.15 -1.10
C GLU A 60 -20.45 13.05 -1.89
N ALA A 61 -20.62 13.96 -2.85
CA ALA A 61 -21.88 14.11 -3.59
C ALA A 61 -22.27 12.85 -4.40
N ASN A 62 -21.29 12.07 -4.88
CA ASN A 62 -21.54 10.91 -5.73
C ASN A 62 -21.98 9.68 -4.94
N SER A 63 -21.40 9.45 -3.76
CA SER A 63 -21.70 8.30 -2.90
C SER A 63 -22.78 8.59 -1.86
N GLY A 64 -23.07 9.87 -1.61
CA GLY A 64 -23.93 10.30 -0.51
C GLY A 64 -23.29 10.10 0.87
N ALA A 65 -22.00 9.73 0.92
CA ALA A 65 -21.29 9.50 2.17
C ALA A 65 -21.04 10.83 2.89
N VAL A 66 -21.41 10.85 4.17
CA VAL A 66 -21.17 11.98 5.09
C VAL A 66 -20.23 11.50 6.17
N LYS A 67 -19.25 12.34 6.52
CA LYS A 67 -18.36 12.11 7.65
C LYS A 67 -18.28 13.35 8.52
N ARG A 68 -18.56 13.22 9.82
CA ARG A 68 -18.29 14.26 10.82
C ARG A 68 -16.78 14.29 11.11
N VAL A 69 -16.13 15.42 10.85
CA VAL A 69 -14.68 15.59 11.10
C VAL A 69 -14.45 16.05 12.54
N GLY A 70 -15.32 16.92 13.06
CA GLY A 70 -15.21 17.43 14.42
C GLY A 70 -16.00 18.71 14.62
N ARG A 71 -15.91 19.28 15.82
CA ARG A 71 -16.54 20.55 16.18
C ARG A 71 -15.68 21.70 15.68
N CYS A 72 -16.28 22.76 15.12
CA CYS A 72 -15.49 23.88 14.65
C CYS A 72 -14.91 24.73 15.80
N ASP A 73 -13.63 25.10 15.72
CA ASP A 73 -12.95 25.96 16.71
C ASP A 73 -13.69 27.27 17.02
N ALA A 74 -14.44 27.82 16.06
CA ALA A 74 -15.23 29.04 16.26
C ALA A 74 -16.39 28.87 17.26
N PHE A 75 -16.73 27.62 17.59
CA PHE A 75 -17.76 27.26 18.56
C PHE A 75 -17.16 26.66 19.84
N ALA A 76 -15.83 26.60 19.96
CA ALA A 76 -15.16 26.23 21.20
C ALA A 76 -15.43 27.31 22.24
N THR A 77 -16.03 26.93 23.36
CA THR A 77 -16.15 27.81 24.53
C THR A 77 -15.07 27.42 25.55
N GLU A 78 -14.47 28.40 26.24
CA GLU A 78 -13.40 28.14 27.23
C GLU A 78 -13.84 27.28 28.43
N TYR A 79 -15.13 26.98 28.55
CA TYR A 79 -15.75 26.22 29.64
C TYR A 79 -16.31 24.87 29.19
N ASP A 80 -16.04 24.44 27.96
CA ASP A 80 -16.55 23.18 27.47
C ASP A 80 -15.78 22.00 28.08
N LEU A 81 -16.46 21.23 28.93
CA LEU A 81 -15.94 20.02 29.57
C LEU A 81 -16.09 18.78 28.65
N GLU A 82 -16.69 18.94 27.47
CA GLU A 82 -16.85 17.86 26.49
C GLU A 82 -15.54 17.62 25.73
N ALA A 83 -15.11 16.36 25.68
CA ALA A 83 -13.93 15.91 24.94
C ALA A 83 -14.19 15.78 23.43
N GLU A 84 -14.81 16.81 22.82
CA GLU A 84 -14.98 16.84 21.37
C GLU A 84 -13.68 17.20 20.66
N GLU A 85 -13.44 16.59 19.50
CA GLU A 85 -12.29 16.92 18.65
C GLU A 85 -12.59 18.23 17.92
N TYR A 86 -11.87 19.29 18.32
CA TYR A 86 -11.98 20.62 17.74
C TYR A 86 -11.10 20.75 16.50
N VAL A 87 -11.70 21.24 15.42
CA VAL A 87 -11.07 21.35 14.11
C VAL A 87 -11.27 22.74 13.49
N PRO A 88 -10.25 23.27 12.81
CA PRO A 88 -10.33 24.60 12.21
C PRO A 88 -11.27 24.64 11.01
N ILE A 89 -11.77 25.84 10.70
CA ILE A 89 -12.59 26.07 9.50
C ILE A 89 -11.79 25.67 8.26
N PRO A 90 -12.34 24.83 7.36
CA PRO A 90 -11.63 24.39 6.16
C PRO A 90 -11.16 25.56 5.28
N LYS A 91 -9.90 25.48 4.86
CA LYS A 91 -9.29 26.42 3.91
C LYS A 91 -9.60 25.95 2.49
N GLY A 92 -10.41 26.70 1.76
CA GLY A 92 -10.79 26.34 0.39
C GLY A 92 -12.21 26.75 0.05
N GLU A 93 -12.67 26.33 -1.12
CA GLU A 93 -14.06 26.52 -1.52
C GLU A 93 -14.97 25.46 -0.90
N VAL A 94 -16.22 25.83 -0.65
CA VAL A 94 -17.24 24.91 -0.09
C VAL A 94 -17.51 23.71 -1.01
N HIS A 95 -17.50 23.94 -2.33
CA HIS A 95 -17.68 22.89 -3.33
C HIS A 95 -16.39 22.79 -4.13
N LYS A 96 -15.74 21.62 -4.08
CA LYS A 96 -14.51 21.35 -4.82
C LYS A 96 -14.69 20.06 -5.62
N LYS A 97 -14.36 20.10 -6.91
CA LYS A 97 -14.17 18.90 -7.72
C LYS A 97 -12.72 18.44 -7.56
N LYS A 98 -12.51 17.20 -7.12
CA LYS A 98 -11.19 16.58 -7.02
C LYS A 98 -11.19 15.32 -7.88
N GLU A 99 -10.24 15.23 -8.79
CA GLU A 99 -9.95 13.98 -9.49
C GLU A 99 -9.09 13.13 -8.55
N ILE A 100 -9.57 11.92 -8.25
CA ILE A 100 -8.89 10.97 -7.37
C ILE A 100 -8.46 9.83 -8.27
N VAL A 101 -7.15 9.68 -8.42
CA VAL A 101 -6.55 8.48 -9.01
C VAL A 101 -6.33 7.50 -7.87
N GLN A 102 -6.79 6.26 -8.05
CA GLN A 102 -6.65 5.21 -7.06
C GLN A 102 -5.94 4.02 -7.69
N ASP A 103 -4.77 3.71 -7.16
CA ASP A 103 -4.00 2.54 -7.54
C ASP A 103 -4.42 1.37 -6.65
N VAL A 104 -4.89 0.29 -7.25
CA VAL A 104 -5.36 -0.91 -6.56
C VAL A 104 -4.77 -2.13 -7.24
N THR A 105 -4.27 -3.10 -6.47
CA THR A 105 -3.80 -4.36 -7.05
C THR A 105 -4.96 -5.32 -7.27
N LEU A 106 -4.84 -6.23 -8.23
CA LEU A 106 -5.84 -7.30 -8.42
C LEU A 106 -6.00 -8.15 -7.16
N HIS A 107 -4.93 -8.31 -6.37
CA HIS A 107 -5.00 -9.02 -5.11
C HIS A 107 -5.88 -8.30 -4.08
N ASP A 108 -5.86 -6.98 -4.03
CA ASP A 108 -6.71 -6.20 -3.12
C ASP A 108 -8.18 -6.36 -3.47
N LEU A 109 -8.51 -6.38 -4.77
CA LEU A 109 -9.86 -6.67 -5.27
C LEU A 109 -10.29 -8.10 -4.91
N ASP A 110 -9.41 -9.09 -5.12
CA ASP A 110 -9.67 -10.48 -4.75
C ASP A 110 -9.93 -10.63 -3.25
N ALA A 111 -9.08 -10.01 -2.42
CA ALA A 111 -9.17 -10.10 -0.97
C ALA A 111 -10.43 -9.42 -0.42
N ALA A 112 -10.78 -8.23 -0.94
CA ALA A 112 -11.97 -7.50 -0.53
C ALA A 112 -13.27 -8.25 -0.84
N ASN A 113 -13.33 -8.97 -1.97
CA ASN A 113 -14.50 -9.76 -2.34
C ASN A 113 -14.54 -11.13 -1.64
N ALA A 114 -13.38 -11.71 -1.32
CA ALA A 114 -13.29 -12.97 -0.58
C ALA A 114 -13.66 -12.80 0.91
N GLN A 115 -13.38 -11.63 1.48
CA GLN A 115 -13.77 -11.25 2.84
C GLN A 115 -14.42 -9.88 2.80
N PRO A 116 -15.75 -9.79 2.59
CA PRO A 116 -16.45 -8.51 2.64
C PRO A 116 -16.29 -7.91 4.04
N GLN A 117 -15.42 -6.90 4.17
CA GLN A 117 -15.32 -6.09 5.37
C GLN A 117 -16.57 -5.21 5.43
N GLY A 118 -17.56 -5.59 6.25
CA GLY A 118 -18.73 -4.73 6.48
C GLY A 118 -20.09 -5.41 6.51
N GLY A 119 -20.18 -6.73 6.71
CA GLY A 119 -21.45 -7.32 7.11
C GLY A 119 -21.94 -6.68 8.43
N GLN A 120 -23.19 -6.20 8.47
CA GLN A 120 -23.87 -5.80 9.70
C GLN A 120 -24.39 -6.99 10.52
N ASP A 121 -24.12 -8.22 10.07
CA ASP A 121 -24.61 -9.43 10.72
C ASP A 121 -23.70 -9.84 11.88
N ILE A 122 -24.31 -10.20 13.01
CA ILE A 122 -23.65 -10.70 14.23
C ILE A 122 -22.66 -11.84 13.93
N LEU A 123 -22.95 -12.65 12.90
CA LEU A 123 -22.09 -13.74 12.45
C LEU A 123 -20.81 -13.25 11.75
N SER A 124 -20.85 -12.12 11.05
CA SER A 124 -19.70 -11.50 10.38
C SER A 124 -18.76 -10.79 11.38
N LEU A 125 -19.31 -10.20 12.44
CA LEU A 125 -18.54 -9.65 13.57
C LEU A 125 -17.84 -10.76 14.37
N MET A 126 -18.52 -11.88 14.63
CA MET A 126 -17.89 -13.05 15.25
C MET A 126 -16.83 -13.69 14.35
N GLY A 127 -17.04 -13.69 13.03
CA GLY A 127 -16.09 -14.18 12.04
C GLY A 127 -14.79 -13.38 11.99
N GLN A 128 -14.86 -12.05 12.13
CA GLN A 128 -13.69 -11.17 12.20
C GLN A 128 -12.86 -11.38 13.48
N MET A 129 -13.50 -11.71 14.61
CA MET A 129 -12.80 -11.95 15.88
C MET A 129 -12.17 -13.36 15.97
N MET A 130 -12.66 -14.33 15.18
CA MET A 130 -12.29 -15.75 15.29
C MET A 130 -11.37 -16.28 14.17
N LYS A 131 -11.12 -15.53 13.08
CA LYS A 131 -10.31 -16.04 11.96
C LYS A 131 -9.05 -15.20 11.70
N SER A 132 -7.91 -15.71 12.16
CA SER A 132 -6.58 -15.33 11.67
C SER A 132 -6.13 -16.10 10.42
N ARG A 133 -6.97 -17.00 9.86
CA ARG A 133 -6.60 -17.78 8.67
C ARG A 133 -7.02 -17.03 7.40
N LYS A 134 -6.02 -16.70 6.57
CA LYS A 134 -6.23 -16.24 5.19
C LYS A 134 -7.13 -17.25 4.49
N THR A 135 -8.32 -16.84 4.09
CA THR A 135 -9.21 -17.65 3.26
C THR A 135 -8.62 -17.72 1.86
N GLU A 136 -8.44 -18.93 1.34
CA GLU A 136 -7.95 -19.10 -0.03
C GLU A 136 -8.95 -18.49 -1.02
N ILE A 137 -8.43 -17.65 -1.91
CA ILE A 137 -9.21 -17.06 -3.00
C ILE A 137 -9.44 -18.14 -4.06
N THR A 138 -10.69 -18.48 -4.30
CA THR A 138 -11.05 -19.50 -5.29
C THR A 138 -10.81 -19.01 -6.72
N GLU A 139 -10.52 -19.94 -7.62
CA GLU A 139 -10.32 -19.62 -9.05
C GLU A 139 -11.58 -19.01 -9.69
N LYS A 140 -12.78 -19.39 -9.22
CA LYS A 140 -14.04 -18.81 -9.71
C LYS A 140 -14.13 -17.31 -9.41
N LEU A 141 -13.78 -16.91 -8.18
CA LEU A 141 -13.79 -15.51 -7.77
C LEU A 141 -12.78 -14.70 -8.61
N ARG A 142 -11.57 -15.22 -8.83
CA ARG A 142 -10.58 -14.58 -9.71
C ARG A 142 -11.09 -14.37 -11.13
N GLN A 143 -11.76 -15.39 -11.69
CA GLN A 143 -12.35 -15.28 -13.03
C GLN A 143 -13.46 -14.23 -13.10
N GLU A 144 -14.28 -14.10 -12.06
CA GLU A 144 -15.31 -13.06 -11.99
C GLU A 144 -14.69 -11.67 -11.90
N ILE A 145 -13.68 -11.49 -11.04
CA ILE A 145 -12.97 -10.21 -10.89
C ILE A 145 -12.26 -9.83 -12.18
N ASN A 146 -11.56 -10.76 -12.82
CA ASN A 146 -10.90 -10.51 -14.11
C ASN A 146 -11.90 -10.06 -15.19
N LYS A 147 -13.14 -10.59 -15.21
CA LYS A 147 -14.18 -10.13 -16.15
C LYS A 147 -14.60 -8.69 -15.88
N VAL A 148 -14.73 -8.30 -14.61
CA VAL A 148 -15.08 -6.92 -14.22
C VAL A 148 -13.95 -5.95 -14.55
N VAL A 149 -12.71 -6.32 -14.22
CA VAL A 149 -11.52 -5.52 -14.52
C VAL A 149 -11.37 -5.31 -16.03
N ASN A 150 -11.50 -6.37 -16.83
CA ASN A 150 -11.43 -6.25 -18.29
C ASN A 150 -12.52 -5.32 -18.83
N ARG A 151 -13.74 -5.38 -18.29
CA ARG A 151 -14.81 -4.45 -18.67
C ARG A 151 -14.43 -2.99 -18.36
N TYR A 152 -13.86 -2.72 -17.19
CA TYR A 152 -13.43 -1.36 -16.82
C TYR A 152 -12.29 -0.85 -17.70
N ILE A 153 -11.41 -1.74 -18.16
CA ILE A 153 -10.37 -1.41 -19.15
C ILE A 153 -11.00 -1.09 -20.51
N ASP A 154 -11.92 -1.94 -20.99
CA ASP A 154 -12.60 -1.76 -22.27
C ASP A 154 -13.47 -0.48 -22.31
N GLU A 155 -14.08 -0.11 -21.18
CA GLU A 155 -14.86 1.11 -21.01
C GLU A 155 -13.98 2.37 -20.81
N GLY A 156 -12.66 2.20 -20.66
CA GLY A 156 -11.72 3.30 -20.40
C GLY A 156 -11.83 3.92 -19.00
N ILE A 157 -12.43 3.20 -18.06
CA ILE A 157 -12.58 3.61 -16.65
C ILE A 157 -11.29 3.33 -15.87
N ALA A 158 -10.59 2.24 -16.22
CA ALA A 158 -9.37 1.80 -15.55
C ALA A 158 -8.24 1.54 -16.55
N GLU A 159 -7.01 1.73 -16.10
CA GLU A 159 -5.79 1.38 -16.85
C GLU A 159 -5.08 0.24 -16.12
N LEU A 160 -4.68 -0.80 -16.87
CA LEU A 160 -3.90 -1.90 -16.33
C LEU A 160 -2.41 -1.57 -16.42
N VAL A 161 -1.75 -1.45 -15.26
CA VAL A 161 -0.31 -1.24 -15.17
C VAL A 161 0.36 -2.56 -14.72
N PRO A 162 1.13 -3.24 -15.59
CA PRO A 162 1.82 -4.47 -15.20
C PRO A 162 2.98 -4.14 -14.24
N GLY A 163 3.00 -4.83 -13.11
CA GLY A 163 4.07 -4.72 -12.11
C GLY A 163 5.28 -5.60 -12.42
N VAL A 164 6.15 -5.74 -11.43
CA VAL A 164 7.30 -6.66 -11.45
C VAL A 164 7.17 -7.65 -10.30
N LEU A 165 7.24 -8.95 -10.63
CA LEU A 165 7.37 -10.02 -9.64
C LEU A 165 8.84 -10.46 -9.60
N PHE A 166 9.55 -10.08 -8.54
CA PHE A 166 10.92 -10.51 -8.30
C PHE A 166 10.93 -11.75 -7.40
N ILE A 167 11.49 -12.86 -7.89
CA ILE A 167 11.68 -14.10 -7.13
C ILE A 167 13.18 -14.33 -6.98
N ASP A 168 13.68 -14.07 -5.77
CA ASP A 168 15.05 -14.44 -5.40
C ASP A 168 15.14 -15.93 -5.09
N GLU A 169 16.35 -16.48 -5.24
CA GLU A 169 16.66 -17.89 -5.00
C GLU A 169 15.69 -18.86 -5.70
N VAL A 170 15.39 -18.63 -6.98
CA VAL A 170 14.36 -19.40 -7.72
C VAL A 170 14.62 -20.92 -7.73
N HIS A 171 15.86 -21.37 -7.56
CA HIS A 171 16.22 -22.79 -7.42
C HIS A 171 15.60 -23.47 -6.18
N MET A 172 14.99 -22.71 -5.27
CA MET A 172 14.23 -23.21 -4.12
C MET A 172 12.80 -23.62 -4.49
N LEU A 173 12.29 -23.21 -5.65
CA LEU A 173 10.99 -23.64 -6.17
C LEU A 173 11.05 -25.09 -6.67
N ASP A 174 9.94 -25.79 -6.55
CA ASP A 174 9.77 -27.14 -7.09
C ASP A 174 9.11 -27.13 -8.47
N ILE A 175 9.05 -28.31 -9.09
CA ILE A 175 8.45 -28.50 -10.41
C ILE A 175 6.97 -28.09 -10.49
N GLU A 176 6.23 -28.19 -9.39
CA GLU A 176 4.83 -27.76 -9.32
C GLU A 176 4.72 -26.22 -9.36
N CYS A 177 5.58 -25.52 -8.63
CA CYS A 177 5.69 -24.06 -8.70
C CYS A 177 6.05 -23.59 -10.11
N PHE A 178 7.01 -24.24 -10.77
CA PHE A 178 7.38 -23.90 -12.14
C PHE A 178 6.25 -24.16 -13.14
N SER A 179 5.50 -25.25 -12.97
CA SER A 179 4.32 -25.55 -13.78
C SER A 179 3.24 -24.47 -13.61
N TYR A 180 3.03 -24.01 -12.38
CA TYR A 180 2.13 -22.90 -12.09
C TYR A 180 2.61 -21.59 -12.73
N LEU A 181 3.90 -21.25 -12.58
CA LEU A 181 4.50 -20.05 -13.17
C LEU A 181 4.39 -20.06 -14.70
N ASN A 182 4.65 -21.18 -15.35
CA ASN A 182 4.51 -21.32 -16.81
C ASN A 182 3.10 -20.95 -17.28
N ARG A 183 2.07 -21.47 -16.60
CA ARG A 183 0.66 -21.15 -16.88
C ARG A 183 0.33 -19.69 -16.55
N ALA A 184 0.83 -19.16 -15.44
CA ALA A 184 0.58 -17.78 -15.03
C ALA A 184 1.22 -16.76 -15.98
N LEU A 185 2.37 -17.08 -16.58
CA LEU A 185 3.07 -16.27 -17.57
C LEU A 185 2.36 -16.22 -18.94
N GLU A 186 1.39 -17.11 -19.19
CA GLU A 186 0.56 -17.06 -20.40
C GLU A 186 -0.61 -16.07 -20.29
N SER A 187 -0.93 -15.62 -19.07
CA SER A 187 -2.00 -14.64 -18.84
C SER A 187 -1.62 -13.27 -19.39
N PRO A 188 -2.52 -12.54 -20.08
CA PRO A 188 -2.25 -11.18 -20.52
C PRO A 188 -2.11 -10.19 -19.35
N LEU A 189 -2.61 -10.55 -18.17
CA LEU A 189 -2.50 -9.74 -16.94
C LEU A 189 -1.20 -10.06 -16.16
N SER A 190 -0.30 -10.88 -16.72
CA SER A 190 0.89 -11.33 -16.02
C SER A 190 1.91 -10.19 -15.88
N PRO A 191 2.48 -9.98 -14.68
CA PRO A 191 3.55 -9.00 -14.49
C PRO A 191 4.84 -9.47 -15.16
N ILE A 192 5.82 -8.56 -15.26
CA ILE A 192 7.18 -8.95 -15.63
C ILE A 192 7.77 -9.78 -14.50
N VAL A 193 8.16 -11.02 -14.78
CA VAL A 193 8.78 -11.90 -13.79
C VAL A 193 10.30 -11.84 -13.92
N ILE A 194 10.97 -11.43 -12.84
CA ILE A 194 12.43 -11.42 -12.73
C ILE A 194 12.85 -12.51 -11.76
N LEU A 195 13.62 -13.47 -12.25
CA LEU A 195 14.13 -14.59 -11.47
C LEU A 195 15.61 -14.37 -11.15
N ALA A 196 16.02 -14.60 -9.91
CA ALA A 196 17.42 -14.56 -9.50
C ALA A 196 17.87 -15.89 -8.92
N THR A 197 19.12 -16.26 -9.23
CA THR A 197 19.76 -17.48 -8.73
C THR A 197 21.27 -17.30 -8.68
N ASN A 198 21.87 -17.88 -7.65
CA ASN A 198 23.32 -17.98 -7.47
C ASN A 198 23.83 -19.41 -7.75
N ARG A 199 22.96 -20.33 -8.21
CA ARG A 199 23.32 -21.72 -8.52
C ARG A 199 23.66 -21.87 -10.00
N GLY A 200 24.74 -22.60 -10.29
CA GLY A 200 25.16 -22.93 -11.66
C GLY A 200 24.37 -24.10 -12.25
N ILE A 201 24.64 -25.33 -11.77
CA ILE A 201 23.87 -26.53 -12.10
C ILE A 201 23.37 -27.11 -10.78
N CYS A 202 22.08 -27.39 -10.67
CA CYS A 202 21.51 -28.08 -9.51
C CYS A 202 20.26 -28.87 -9.89
N THR A 203 19.84 -29.77 -9.01
CA THR A 203 18.64 -30.58 -9.20
C THR A 203 17.39 -29.70 -9.09
N VAL A 204 16.45 -29.88 -10.01
CA VAL A 204 15.12 -29.25 -9.91
C VAL A 204 14.36 -29.93 -8.78
N ARG A 205 13.95 -29.17 -7.75
CA ARG A 205 13.29 -29.73 -6.57
C ARG A 205 11.98 -30.43 -6.97
N GLY A 206 11.72 -31.58 -6.36
CA GLY A 206 10.60 -32.45 -6.73
C GLY A 206 10.89 -33.42 -7.89
N THR A 207 12.11 -33.40 -8.45
CA THR A 207 12.55 -34.34 -9.50
C THR A 207 13.98 -34.82 -9.23
N ASP A 208 14.42 -35.84 -9.96
CA ASP A 208 15.83 -36.28 -9.99
C ASP A 208 16.64 -35.62 -11.12
N MET A 209 16.04 -34.68 -11.86
CA MET A 209 16.66 -34.05 -13.03
C MET A 209 17.55 -32.88 -12.60
N THR A 210 18.76 -32.84 -13.15
CA THR A 210 19.66 -31.69 -13.01
C THR A 210 19.50 -30.74 -14.18
N SER A 211 19.49 -29.45 -13.90
CA SER A 211 19.38 -28.42 -14.93
C SER A 211 20.23 -27.19 -14.59
N PRO A 212 20.57 -26.35 -15.58
CA PRO A 212 21.13 -25.04 -15.33
C PRO A 212 20.20 -24.25 -14.39
N HIS A 213 20.80 -23.64 -13.37
CA HIS A 213 20.13 -22.76 -12.41
C HIS A 213 19.01 -23.40 -11.57
N GLY A 214 18.80 -24.71 -11.67
CA GLY A 214 17.70 -25.42 -11.00
C GLY A 214 16.33 -25.11 -11.60
N ILE A 215 16.30 -24.62 -12.84
CA ILE A 215 15.08 -24.26 -13.56
C ILE A 215 14.81 -25.32 -14.65
N PRO A 216 13.57 -25.80 -14.81
CA PRO A 216 13.20 -26.69 -15.91
C PRO A 216 13.54 -26.10 -17.29
N VAL A 217 13.96 -26.96 -18.24
CA VAL A 217 14.47 -26.53 -19.56
C VAL A 217 13.40 -25.78 -20.37
N ASP A 218 12.14 -26.21 -20.26
CA ASP A 218 10.98 -25.57 -20.88
C ASP A 218 10.78 -24.12 -20.44
N LEU A 219 11.04 -23.81 -19.16
CA LEU A 219 10.99 -22.43 -18.68
C LEU A 219 12.27 -21.67 -19.05
N LEU A 220 13.45 -22.31 -18.99
CA LEU A 220 14.71 -21.69 -19.37
C LEU A 220 14.69 -21.14 -20.81
N ASP A 221 14.09 -21.86 -21.75
CA ASP A 221 13.96 -21.43 -23.15
C ASP A 221 13.13 -20.14 -23.32
N ARG A 222 12.30 -19.80 -22.33
CA ARG A 222 11.47 -18.58 -22.30
C ARG A 222 12.17 -17.40 -21.60
N LEU A 223 13.30 -17.63 -20.93
CA LEU A 223 13.97 -16.62 -20.12
C LEU A 223 15.05 -15.86 -20.91
N VAL A 224 15.10 -14.55 -20.69
CA VAL A 224 16.26 -13.74 -21.07
C VAL A 224 17.26 -13.78 -19.92
N ILE A 225 18.36 -14.51 -20.10
CA ILE A 225 19.38 -14.68 -19.06
C ILE A 225 20.35 -13.50 -19.09
N VAL A 226 20.34 -12.70 -18.02
CA VAL A 226 21.32 -11.62 -17.79
C VAL A 226 22.34 -12.08 -16.77
N ARG A 227 23.59 -12.24 -17.19
CA ARG A 227 24.68 -12.67 -16.31
C ARG A 227 25.28 -11.46 -15.58
N THR A 228 25.26 -11.49 -14.26
CA THR A 228 25.97 -10.51 -13.43
C THR A 228 27.45 -10.89 -13.28
N GLN A 229 28.30 -9.89 -13.09
CA GLN A 229 29.74 -10.07 -12.86
C GLN A 229 30.08 -9.69 -11.41
N ILE A 230 31.18 -10.24 -10.91
CA ILE A 230 31.70 -9.89 -9.60
C ILE A 230 32.36 -8.51 -9.72
N TYR A 231 32.10 -7.63 -8.75
CA TYR A 231 32.70 -6.30 -8.69
C TYR A 231 34.22 -6.35 -8.51
N GLY A 232 34.92 -5.41 -9.13
CA GLY A 232 36.33 -5.16 -8.84
C GLY A 232 36.55 -4.43 -7.51
N PRO A 233 37.79 -4.39 -6.97
CA PRO A 233 38.08 -3.71 -5.71
C PRO A 233 37.68 -2.23 -5.69
N ILE A 234 37.92 -1.52 -6.80
CA ILE A 234 37.60 -0.09 -6.96
C ILE A 234 36.08 0.12 -6.89
N GLU A 235 35.31 -0.72 -7.57
CA GLU A 235 33.85 -0.65 -7.58
C GLU A 235 33.27 -0.98 -6.19
N MET A 236 33.83 -1.98 -5.50
CA MET A 236 33.41 -2.31 -4.13
C MET A 236 33.62 -1.14 -3.17
N ILE A 237 34.78 -0.48 -3.21
CA ILE A 237 35.08 0.71 -2.40
C ILE A 237 34.08 1.83 -2.70
N GLN A 238 33.76 2.07 -3.97
CA GLN A 238 32.77 3.07 -4.36
C GLN A 238 31.36 2.75 -3.84
N ILE A 239 30.94 1.48 -3.92
CA ILE A 239 29.64 1.04 -3.39
C ILE A 239 29.61 1.23 -1.87
N LEU A 240 30.68 0.88 -1.17
CA LEU A 240 30.80 1.06 0.27
C LEU A 240 30.78 2.54 0.66
N ALA A 241 31.42 3.43 -0.10
CA ALA A 241 31.38 4.87 0.12
C ALA A 241 29.96 5.42 0.01
N ILE A 242 29.26 5.06 -1.07
CA ILE A 242 27.86 5.46 -1.28
C ILE A 242 26.99 4.94 -0.14
N ARG A 243 27.22 3.69 0.30
CA ARG A 243 26.46 3.09 1.40
C ARG A 243 26.71 3.81 2.72
N ALA A 244 27.96 4.13 3.04
CA ALA A 244 28.32 4.88 4.23
C ALA A 244 27.68 6.28 4.22
N GLN A 245 27.64 6.96 3.06
CA GLN A 245 26.99 8.25 2.91
C GLN A 245 25.47 8.16 3.16
N VAL A 246 24.80 7.14 2.61
CA VAL A 246 23.35 6.92 2.82
C VAL A 246 23.02 6.61 4.28
N GLU A 247 23.91 5.91 4.99
CA GLU A 247 23.76 5.61 6.42
C GLU A 247 24.29 6.74 7.33
N GLU A 248 24.75 7.86 6.77
CA GLU A 248 25.36 8.98 7.51
C GLU A 248 26.52 8.55 8.43
N ILE A 249 27.32 7.61 7.93
CA ILE A 249 28.50 7.07 8.63
C ILE A 249 29.76 7.73 8.07
N GLU A 250 30.50 8.43 8.92
CA GLU A 250 31.82 8.94 8.56
C GLU A 250 32.88 7.83 8.69
N ILE A 251 33.63 7.60 7.61
CA ILE A 251 34.71 6.60 7.54
C ILE A 251 35.93 7.21 6.85
N ASP A 252 37.15 6.88 7.30
CA ASP A 252 38.36 7.30 6.58
C ASP A 252 38.65 6.42 5.36
N GLU A 253 39.43 6.98 4.43
CA GLU A 253 39.75 6.34 3.15
C GLU A 253 40.50 5.01 3.35
N ASP A 254 41.40 4.94 4.34
CA ASP A 254 42.15 3.72 4.65
C ASP A 254 41.24 2.58 5.15
N SER A 255 40.27 2.92 6.00
CA SER A 255 39.28 1.98 6.53
C SER A 255 38.31 1.52 5.45
N LEU A 256 37.94 2.42 4.53
CA LEU A 256 37.10 2.09 3.39
C LEU A 256 37.83 1.18 2.39
N ALA A 257 39.12 1.45 2.12
CA ALA A 257 39.96 0.59 1.30
C ALA A 257 40.09 -0.81 1.92
N PHE A 258 40.31 -0.89 3.23
CA PHE A 258 40.34 -2.15 3.96
C PHE A 258 39.00 -2.91 3.87
N LEU A 259 37.86 -2.24 4.03
CA LEU A 259 36.54 -2.87 3.82
C LEU A 259 36.36 -3.37 2.39
N GLY A 260 36.93 -2.68 1.41
CA GLY A 260 36.98 -3.13 0.02
C GLY A 260 37.75 -4.46 -0.13
N GLU A 261 38.91 -4.59 0.52
CA GLU A 261 39.69 -5.83 0.56
C GLU A 261 38.92 -6.97 1.26
N VAL A 262 38.29 -6.70 2.40
CA VAL A 262 37.43 -7.66 3.11
C VAL A 262 36.28 -8.10 2.22
N GLY A 263 35.63 -7.17 1.51
CA GLY A 263 34.56 -7.46 0.56
C GLY A 263 35.00 -8.35 -0.60
N GLN A 264 36.24 -8.20 -1.07
CA GLN A 264 36.84 -9.03 -2.10
C GLN A 264 37.15 -10.45 -1.60
N GLN A 265 37.62 -10.59 -0.36
CA GLN A 265 37.92 -11.89 0.25
C GLN A 265 36.65 -12.67 0.65
N THR A 266 35.56 -11.95 0.94
CA THR A 266 34.31 -12.53 1.46
C THR A 266 33.13 -12.26 0.52
N SER A 267 32.37 -11.19 0.76
CA SER A 267 31.32 -10.67 -0.10
C SER A 267 31.07 -9.20 0.19
N LEU A 268 30.55 -8.47 -0.80
CA LEU A 268 30.11 -7.09 -0.63
C LEU A 268 29.05 -6.94 0.48
N ARG A 269 28.14 -7.92 0.61
CA ARG A 269 27.12 -7.94 1.67
C ARG A 269 27.75 -7.97 3.06
N HIS A 270 28.78 -8.80 3.25
CA HIS A 270 29.50 -8.88 4.51
C HIS A 270 30.20 -7.55 4.83
N ALA A 271 30.94 -6.98 3.88
CA ALA A 271 31.61 -5.70 4.08
C ALA A 271 30.65 -4.55 4.40
N ILE A 272 29.48 -4.50 3.75
CA ILE A 272 28.43 -3.52 4.07
C ILE A 272 27.92 -3.70 5.51
N GLN A 273 27.70 -4.94 5.95
CA GLN A 273 27.21 -5.23 7.29
C GLN A 273 28.21 -4.88 8.40
N LEU A 274 29.51 -4.71 8.09
CA LEU A 274 30.52 -4.26 9.05
C LEU A 274 30.47 -2.75 9.32
N LEU A 275 29.86 -1.94 8.45
CA LEU A 275 29.79 -0.48 8.62
C LEU A 275 29.04 -0.09 9.89
N SER A 276 27.85 -0.67 10.13
CA SER A 276 27.02 -0.27 11.27
C SER A 276 27.64 -0.68 12.62
N PRO A 277 28.12 -1.93 12.82
CA PRO A 277 28.86 -2.32 14.03
C PRO A 277 30.11 -1.46 14.26
N ALA A 278 30.91 -1.21 13.21
CA ALA A 278 32.10 -0.37 13.33
C ALA A 278 31.76 1.07 13.75
N SER A 279 30.65 1.63 13.25
CA SER A 279 30.13 2.94 13.66
C SER A 279 29.73 2.97 15.13
N VAL A 280 29.02 1.95 15.62
CA VAL A 280 28.62 1.85 17.03
C VAL A 280 29.85 1.74 17.94
N VAL A 281 30.85 0.94 17.56
CA VAL A 281 32.09 0.79 18.33
C VAL A 281 32.90 2.09 18.32
N ALA A 282 32.98 2.80 17.19
CA ALA A 282 33.63 4.11 17.13
C ALA A 282 32.97 5.12 18.08
N LYS A 283 31.64 5.22 18.04
CA LYS A 283 30.86 6.11 18.92
C LYS A 283 31.00 5.74 20.39
N ALA A 284 31.00 4.45 20.72
CA ALA A 284 31.25 3.97 22.09
C ALA A 284 32.65 4.35 22.61
N ASN A 285 33.64 4.45 21.71
CA ASN A 285 34.99 4.92 22.02
C ASN A 285 35.15 6.46 21.90
N GLY A 286 34.04 7.20 21.77
CA GLY A 286 34.04 8.67 21.71
C GLY A 286 34.52 9.25 20.38
N ARG A 287 34.47 8.48 19.29
CA ARG A 287 34.81 8.94 17.93
C ARG A 287 33.59 8.93 17.02
N GLU A 288 33.43 9.97 16.23
CA GLU A 288 32.35 10.04 15.22
C GLU A 288 32.75 9.36 13.90
N LYS A 289 34.06 9.32 13.62
CA LYS A 289 34.65 8.74 12.40
C LYS A 289 35.18 7.32 12.65
N ILE A 290 34.81 6.38 11.77
CA ILE A 290 35.35 5.02 11.74
C ILE A 290 36.80 5.04 11.26
N CYS A 291 37.64 4.37 12.03
CA CYS A 291 39.04 4.08 11.74
C CYS A 291 39.29 2.57 11.67
N LYS A 292 40.40 2.18 11.03
CA LYS A 292 40.74 0.79 10.69
C LYS A 292 40.67 -0.16 11.89
N VAL A 293 41.08 0.30 13.06
CA VAL A 293 41.02 -0.44 14.32
C VAL A 293 39.60 -0.94 14.64
N TYR A 294 38.55 -0.21 14.27
CA TYR A 294 37.17 -0.62 14.55
C TYR A 294 36.59 -1.59 13.52
N VAL A 295 37.31 -1.81 12.42
CA VAL A 295 36.93 -2.74 11.34
C VAL A 295 37.71 -4.06 11.45
N GLU A 296 38.91 -4.05 12.04
CA GLU A 296 39.77 -5.23 12.21
C GLU A 296 39.33 -6.18 13.34
N PHE A 297 38.39 -5.80 14.22
CA PHE A 297 38.02 -6.57 15.41
C PHE A 297 36.97 -7.69 15.20
N GLN A 298 36.71 -8.11 13.95
CA GLN A 298 35.80 -9.22 13.62
C GLN A 298 36.40 -10.15 12.56
#